data_AF-A0A154MP65-F1
#
_entry.id   AF-A0A154MP65-F1
#
_cell.length_a   1.000
_cell.length_b   1.000
_cell.length_c   1.000
_cell.angle_alpha   90.00
_cell.angle_beta   90.00
_cell.angle_gamma   90.00
#
_symmetry.space_group_name_H-M   'P 1'
#
loop_
_entity.id
_entity.type
_entity.pdbx_description
1 polymer ?
#
loop_
_entity_poly.entity_id
_entity_poly.type
_entity_poly.pdbx_seq_one_letter_code
_entity_poly.pdbx_strand_id
1 'polypeptide(L)'
;MPWLVTSPLWFLTAQQIQTEATKHGFTLAGKGLFKAVFGEWGGLGDAAGDEAADLWSDVVLLIALTLTVQVLLILVYEVLLVRAWGRTLGKAAFTLTVRRADGGRLTLGQICARSALTVLVPGIGWVLLIAAILQFSVLLGLAGTALLIFSAVECGLLRMSPDGKTSWHDRKTGSVVVSKTWTEQLRQAREFQQRALDGGMTFARQAWEAPQVQQLSQQAQATFQQMRERGRQAIRRDDEQNRGP
;
A
#
# COMPACT_ATOMS: atom_id res chain seq x y z
N MET A 1 10.48 1.16 1.82
CA MET A 1 9.05 1.21 2.22
C MET A 1 8.14 0.13 1.63
N PRO A 2 8.48 -0.66 0.58
CA PRO A 2 7.68 -1.85 0.19
C PRO A 2 7.70 -2.95 1.26
N TRP A 3 8.86 -3.13 1.91
CA TRP A 3 9.09 -4.15 2.93
C TRP A 3 8.12 -4.11 4.12
N LEU A 4 7.61 -2.93 4.51
CA LEU A 4 6.63 -2.82 5.61
C LEU A 4 5.24 -3.34 5.21
N VAL A 5 4.90 -3.27 3.92
CA VAL A 5 3.62 -3.77 3.40
C VAL A 5 3.69 -5.28 3.19
N THR A 6 4.88 -5.81 2.89
CA THR A 6 5.07 -7.21 2.49
C THR A 6 5.60 -8.09 3.62
N SER A 7 6.12 -7.54 4.72
CA SER A 7 6.65 -8.33 5.84
C SER A 7 5.62 -9.23 6.53
N PRO A 8 4.35 -8.84 6.75
CA PRO A 8 3.37 -9.74 7.36
C PRO A 8 3.08 -10.96 6.49
N LEU A 9 3.15 -10.79 5.17
CA LEU A 9 2.93 -11.86 4.20
C LEU A 9 4.02 -12.94 4.31
N TRP A 10 5.28 -12.53 4.48
CA TRP A 10 6.40 -13.46 4.71
C TRP A 10 6.33 -14.17 6.06
N PHE A 11 5.82 -13.50 7.10
CA PHE A 11 5.58 -14.14 8.39
C PHE A 11 4.56 -15.28 8.28
N LEU A 12 3.42 -15.04 7.61
CA LEU A 12 2.41 -16.07 7.36
C LEU A 12 2.95 -17.22 6.50
N THR A 13 3.76 -16.90 5.49
CA THR A 13 4.39 -17.91 4.61
C THR A 13 5.33 -18.80 5.42
N ALA A 14 6.18 -18.22 6.27
CA ALA A 14 7.09 -18.98 7.12
C ALA A 14 6.34 -19.89 8.09
N GLN A 15 5.23 -19.41 8.67
CA GLN A 15 4.38 -20.21 9.55
C GLN A 15 3.73 -21.39 8.82
N GLN A 16 3.26 -21.19 7.58
CA GLN A 16 2.69 -22.27 6.77
C GLN A 16 3.76 -23.29 6.36
N ILE A 17 4.94 -22.84 5.92
CA ILE A 17 6.07 -23.73 5.60
C ILE A 17 6.44 -24.57 6.83
N GLN A 18 6.51 -23.97 8.02
CA GLN A 18 6.81 -24.70 9.24
C GLN A 18 5.72 -25.72 9.59
N THR A 19 4.46 -25.38 9.36
CA THR A 19 3.32 -26.27 9.59
C THR A 19 3.33 -27.47 8.63
N GLU A 20 3.56 -27.24 7.34
CA GLU A 20 3.66 -28.32 6.35
C GLU A 20 4.90 -29.19 6.61
N ALA A 21 6.07 -28.60 6.87
CA ALA A 21 7.27 -29.35 7.25
C ALA A 21 7.04 -30.24 8.47
N THR A 22 6.25 -29.77 9.45
CA THR A 22 5.89 -30.55 10.63
C THR A 22 4.96 -31.71 10.29
N LYS A 23 3.92 -31.51 9.46
CA LYS A 23 3.00 -32.57 9.03
C LYS A 23 3.69 -33.65 8.21
N HIS A 24 4.51 -33.27 7.23
CA HIS A 24 5.28 -34.21 6.44
C HIS A 24 6.34 -34.92 7.30
N GLY A 25 6.96 -34.21 8.25
CA GLY A 25 7.87 -34.81 9.23
C GLY A 25 7.22 -35.89 10.10
N PHE A 26 5.99 -35.65 10.59
CA PHE A 26 5.22 -36.67 11.31
C PHE A 26 4.85 -37.87 10.42
N THR A 27 4.54 -37.61 9.14
CA THR A 27 4.19 -38.65 8.17
C THR A 27 5.40 -39.51 7.81
N LEU A 28 6.57 -38.89 7.61
CA LEU A 28 7.87 -39.54 7.41
C LEU A 28 8.28 -40.37 8.62
N ALA A 29 8.14 -39.83 9.84
CA ALA A 29 8.43 -40.56 11.06
C ALA A 29 7.49 -41.76 11.25
N GLY A 30 6.19 -41.59 10.98
CA GLY A 30 5.19 -42.66 11.06
C GLY A 30 5.40 -43.77 10.02
N LYS A 31 5.53 -43.42 8.73
CA LYS A 31 5.80 -44.36 7.63
C LYS A 31 7.17 -45.03 7.80
N GLY A 32 8.15 -44.26 8.27
CA GLY A 32 9.52 -44.69 8.54
C GLY A 32 9.62 -45.75 9.64
N LEU A 33 8.97 -45.48 10.77
CA LEU A 33 8.96 -46.39 11.93
C LEU A 33 8.20 -47.68 11.62
N PHE A 34 7.06 -47.60 10.92
CA PHE A 34 6.31 -48.79 10.51
C PHE A 34 7.11 -49.64 9.51
N LYS A 35 7.62 -49.08 8.41
CA LYS A 35 8.35 -49.87 7.40
C LYS A 35 9.69 -50.42 7.91
N ALA A 36 10.39 -49.70 8.80
CA ALA A 36 11.62 -50.19 9.41
C ALA A 36 11.37 -51.37 10.37
N VAL A 37 10.25 -51.34 11.11
CA VAL A 37 9.82 -52.45 11.98
C VAL A 37 9.42 -53.69 11.16
N PHE A 38 8.88 -53.50 9.95
CA PHE A 38 8.48 -54.61 9.07
C PHE A 38 9.53 -55.03 8.02
N GLY A 39 10.76 -54.48 8.06
CA GLY A 39 11.92 -54.99 7.33
C GLY A 39 12.09 -54.55 5.86
N GLU A 40 11.28 -53.60 5.37
CA GLU A 40 11.35 -53.12 3.98
C GLU A 40 12.27 -51.89 3.81
N TRP A 41 13.58 -52.11 3.90
CA TRP A 41 14.59 -51.04 3.81
C TRP A 41 14.69 -50.37 2.42
N GLY A 42 14.37 -51.10 1.33
CA GLY A 42 14.37 -50.54 -0.03
C GLY A 42 13.19 -49.60 -0.30
N GLY A 43 11.98 -50.00 0.12
CA GLY A 43 10.75 -49.20 -0.04
C GLY A 43 10.63 -48.02 0.94
N LEU A 44 11.56 -47.90 1.89
CA LEU A 44 11.71 -46.74 2.76
C LEU A 44 12.34 -45.55 2.03
N GLY A 45 13.33 -45.81 1.16
CA GLY A 45 14.00 -44.77 0.38
C GLY A 45 13.08 -44.10 -0.62
N ASP A 46 12.32 -44.88 -1.38
CA ASP A 46 11.41 -44.36 -2.40
C ASP A 46 10.24 -43.59 -1.78
N ALA A 47 9.60 -44.14 -0.74
CA ALA A 47 8.49 -43.47 -0.07
C ALA A 47 8.91 -42.21 0.71
N ALA A 48 10.13 -42.18 1.25
CA ALA A 48 10.67 -40.98 1.87
C ALA A 48 11.07 -39.92 0.82
N GLY A 49 11.56 -40.36 -0.34
CA GLY A 49 11.87 -39.51 -1.48
C GLY A 49 10.64 -38.84 -2.07
N ASP A 50 9.56 -39.60 -2.29
CA ASP A 50 8.29 -39.07 -2.80
C ASP A 50 7.68 -38.04 -1.84
N GLU A 51 7.63 -38.34 -0.54
CA GLU A 51 7.10 -37.41 0.46
C GLU A 51 7.97 -36.14 0.60
N ALA A 52 9.29 -36.27 0.47
CA ALA A 52 10.19 -35.11 0.47
C ALA A 52 10.04 -34.27 -0.81
N ALA A 53 9.79 -34.90 -1.95
CA ALA A 53 9.50 -34.22 -3.21
C ALA A 53 8.16 -33.46 -3.15
N ASP A 54 7.13 -34.06 -2.56
CA ASP A 54 5.83 -33.42 -2.33
C ASP A 54 5.96 -32.21 -1.39
N LEU A 55 6.63 -32.37 -0.25
CA LEU A 55 6.92 -31.26 0.67
C LEU A 55 7.68 -30.13 -0.04
N TRP A 56 8.72 -30.48 -0.82
CA TRP A 56 9.48 -29.47 -1.57
C TRP A 56 8.60 -28.74 -2.58
N SER A 57 7.79 -29.48 -3.33
CA SER A 57 6.83 -28.92 -4.29
C SER A 57 5.88 -27.92 -3.61
N ASP A 58 5.32 -28.27 -2.46
CA ASP A 58 4.43 -27.40 -1.69
C ASP A 58 5.14 -26.14 -1.18
N VAL A 59 6.38 -26.27 -0.68
CA VAL A 59 7.20 -25.13 -0.26
C VAL A 59 7.47 -24.19 -1.44
N VAL A 60 7.82 -24.74 -2.61
CA VAL A 60 8.06 -23.95 -3.82
C VAL A 60 6.78 -23.24 -4.27
N LEU A 61 5.63 -23.91 -4.24
CA LEU A 61 4.34 -23.33 -4.58
C LEU A 61 3.98 -22.18 -3.63
N LEU A 62 4.15 -22.37 -2.32
CA LEU A 62 3.91 -21.33 -1.32
C LEU A 62 4.79 -20.11 -1.53
N ILE A 63 6.09 -20.31 -1.77
CA ILE A 63 7.02 -19.21 -2.06
C ILE A 63 6.61 -18.46 -3.34
N ALA A 64 6.27 -19.19 -4.41
CA ALA A 64 5.85 -18.58 -5.67
C ALA A 64 4.54 -17.78 -5.52
N LEU A 65 3.57 -18.31 -4.77
CA LEU A 65 2.31 -17.63 -4.48
C LEU A 65 2.55 -16.36 -3.67
N THR A 66 3.36 -16.43 -2.62
CA THR A 66 3.74 -15.30 -1.76
C THR A 66 4.40 -14.20 -2.58
N LEU A 67 5.37 -14.53 -3.42
CA LEU A 67 6.01 -13.56 -4.31
C LEU A 67 5.01 -12.94 -5.29
N THR A 68 4.08 -13.73 -5.84
CA THR A 68 3.04 -13.24 -6.74
C THR A 68 2.11 -12.26 -6.04
N VAL A 69 1.62 -12.59 -4.84
CA VAL A 69 0.77 -11.70 -4.03
C VAL A 69 1.53 -10.44 -3.66
N GLN A 70 2.82 -10.55 -3.32
CA GLN A 70 3.68 -9.39 -3.06
C GLN A 70 3.74 -8.44 -4.26
N VAL A 71 3.95 -8.95 -5.48
CA VAL A 71 3.96 -8.13 -6.70
C VAL A 71 2.60 -7.46 -6.92
N LEU A 72 1.49 -8.18 -6.71
CA LEU A 72 0.14 -7.63 -6.83
C LEU A 72 -0.14 -6.55 -5.79
N LEU A 73 0.29 -6.72 -4.53
CA LEU A 73 0.16 -5.71 -3.49
C LEU A 73 0.93 -4.44 -3.84
N ILE A 74 2.15 -4.57 -4.37
CA ILE A 74 2.94 -3.43 -4.83
C ILE A 74 2.25 -2.73 -6.01
N LEU A 75 1.65 -3.49 -6.93
CA LEU A 75 0.89 -2.95 -8.05
C LEU A 75 -0.31 -2.13 -7.57
N VAL A 76 -1.12 -2.69 -6.66
CA VAL A 76 -2.28 -2.00 -6.07
C VAL A 76 -1.84 -0.75 -5.33
N TYR A 77 -0.77 -0.84 -4.54
CA TYR A 77 -0.16 0.29 -3.84
C TYR A 77 0.25 1.41 -4.81
N GLU A 78 0.94 1.09 -5.92
CA GLU A 78 1.35 2.10 -6.89
C GLU A 78 0.13 2.75 -7.58
N VAL A 79 -0.85 1.95 -8.01
CA VAL A 79 -2.06 2.47 -8.66
C VAL A 79 -2.83 3.41 -7.72
N LEU A 80 -3.04 3.01 -6.46
CA LEU A 80 -3.76 3.83 -5.48
C LEU A 80 -3.03 5.14 -5.18
N LEU A 81 -1.71 5.10 -4.97
CA LEU A 81 -0.95 6.30 -4.66
C LEU A 81 -0.82 7.25 -5.85
N VAL A 82 -0.61 6.73 -7.05
CA VAL A 82 -0.57 7.56 -8.25
C VAL A 82 -1.95 8.14 -8.54
N ARG A 83 -3.04 7.40 -8.28
CA ARG A 83 -4.41 7.94 -8.41
C ARG A 83 -4.71 9.04 -7.39
N ALA A 84 -4.36 8.83 -6.11
CA ALA A 84 -4.70 9.76 -5.04
C ALA A 84 -3.78 11.00 -5.00
N TRP A 85 -2.48 10.80 -5.20
CA TRP A 85 -1.46 11.85 -5.01
C TRP A 85 -0.65 12.18 -6.27
N GLY A 86 -0.85 11.47 -7.39
CA GLY A 86 -0.07 11.67 -8.62
C GLY A 86 1.40 11.22 -8.50
N ARG A 87 1.75 10.53 -7.41
CA ARG A 87 3.12 10.09 -7.08
C ARG A 87 3.09 8.92 -6.10
N THR A 88 4.10 8.06 -6.17
CA THR A 88 4.38 7.06 -5.13
C THR A 88 5.22 7.68 -4.01
N LEU A 89 5.26 7.09 -2.82
CA LEU A 89 6.12 7.59 -1.73
C LEU A 89 7.60 7.62 -2.11
N GLY A 90 8.06 6.63 -2.88
CA GLY A 90 9.43 6.62 -3.41
C GLY A 90 9.70 7.78 -4.37
N LYS A 91 8.77 8.07 -5.29
CA LYS A 91 8.88 9.23 -6.19
C LYS A 91 8.78 10.56 -5.42
N ALA A 92 8.01 10.60 -4.33
CA ALA A 92 7.92 11.75 -3.45
C ALA A 92 9.26 12.08 -2.77
N ALA A 93 10.01 11.06 -2.32
CA ALA A 93 11.33 11.25 -1.72
C ALA A 93 12.33 11.90 -2.70
N PHE A 94 12.23 11.59 -4.00
CA PHE A 94 13.07 12.17 -5.05
C PHE A 94 12.47 13.40 -5.74
N THR A 95 11.39 13.98 -5.19
CA THR A 95 10.69 15.14 -5.76
C THR A 95 10.15 14.95 -7.19
N LEU A 96 9.98 13.69 -7.61
CA LEU A 96 9.48 13.32 -8.93
C LEU A 96 7.96 13.26 -8.92
N THR A 97 7.33 13.84 -9.95
CA THR A 97 5.89 13.72 -10.17
C THR A 97 5.63 13.16 -11.56
N VAL A 98 4.63 12.28 -11.67
CA VAL A 98 4.21 11.76 -12.96
C VAL A 98 3.02 12.58 -13.45
N ARG A 99 3.09 13.09 -14.68
CA ARG A 99 2.00 13.81 -15.34
C ARG A 99 1.74 13.26 -16.73
N ARG A 100 0.60 13.61 -17.30
CA ARG A 100 0.36 13.42 -18.73
C ARG A 100 1.25 14.38 -19.52
N ALA A 101 1.65 14.01 -20.74
CA ALA A 101 2.43 14.88 -21.63
C ALA A 101 1.76 16.26 -21.84
N ASP A 102 0.42 16.28 -21.93
CA ASP A 102 -0.38 17.49 -22.09
C ASP A 102 -0.51 18.35 -20.81
N GLY A 103 0.25 18.04 -19.75
CA GLY A 103 0.21 18.73 -18.45
C GLY A 103 -0.94 18.32 -17.52
N GLY A 104 -1.91 17.53 -18.02
CA GLY A 104 -3.06 17.01 -17.27
C GLY A 104 -2.74 15.88 -16.29
N ARG A 105 -3.75 15.46 -15.51
CA ARG A 105 -3.69 14.26 -14.67
C ARG A 105 -3.82 13.00 -15.53
N LEU A 106 -3.18 11.90 -15.08
CA LEU A 106 -3.29 10.60 -15.73
C LEU A 106 -4.67 9.99 -15.52
N THR A 107 -5.20 9.36 -16.57
CA THR A 107 -6.43 8.56 -16.47
C THR A 107 -6.14 7.23 -15.78
N LEU A 108 -7.17 6.60 -15.18
CA LEU A 108 -7.00 5.33 -14.48
C LEU A 108 -6.36 4.25 -15.37
N GLY A 109 -6.80 4.15 -16.63
CA GLY A 109 -6.26 3.18 -17.59
C GLY A 109 -4.78 3.42 -17.88
N GLN A 110 -4.34 4.68 -17.99
CA GLN A 110 -2.93 5.03 -18.19
C GLN A 110 -2.09 4.70 -16.95
N ILE A 111 -2.64 4.90 -15.74
CA ILE A 111 -1.97 4.51 -14.49
C ILE A 111 -1.81 3.00 -14.44
N CYS A 112 -2.88 2.24 -14.67
CA CYS A 112 -2.82 0.77 -14.66
C CYS A 112 -1.86 0.21 -15.71
N ALA A 113 -1.90 0.71 -16.95
CA ALA A 113 -0.99 0.27 -18.01
C ALA A 113 0.47 0.58 -17.67
N ARG A 114 0.74 1.76 -17.09
CA ARG A 114 2.07 2.13 -16.64
C ARG A 114 2.54 1.21 -15.50
N SER A 115 1.73 1.06 -14.47
CA SER A 115 2.05 0.22 -13.32
C SER A 115 2.23 -1.25 -13.70
N ALA A 116 1.48 -1.76 -14.67
CA ALA A 116 1.68 -3.09 -15.21
C ALA A 116 3.08 -3.23 -15.84
N LEU A 117 3.50 -2.27 -16.67
CA LEU A 117 4.84 -2.30 -17.27
C LEU A 117 5.96 -2.14 -16.23
N THR A 118 5.80 -1.25 -15.25
CA THR A 118 6.89 -0.92 -14.32
C THR A 118 6.97 -1.84 -13.09
N VAL A 119 5.88 -2.50 -12.72
CA VAL A 119 5.82 -3.38 -11.53
C VAL A 119 5.66 -4.84 -11.92
N LEU A 120 4.72 -5.15 -12.82
CA LEU A 120 4.35 -6.53 -13.13
C LEU A 120 5.46 -7.22 -13.93
N VAL A 121 6.02 -6.56 -14.96
CA VAL A 121 7.07 -7.13 -15.80
C VAL A 121 8.32 -7.51 -14.99
N PRO A 122 8.96 -6.59 -14.23
CA PRO A 122 10.11 -6.97 -13.41
C PRO A 122 9.70 -7.88 -12.24
N GLY A 123 8.51 -7.70 -11.67
CA GLY A 123 8.00 -8.54 -10.59
C GLY A 123 7.86 -10.00 -11.00
N ILE A 124 7.24 -10.27 -12.14
CA ILE A 124 7.14 -11.63 -12.72
C ILE A 124 8.52 -12.16 -13.06
N GLY A 125 9.42 -11.33 -13.62
CA GLY A 125 10.79 -11.72 -13.90
C GLY A 125 11.51 -12.27 -12.67
N TRP A 126 11.37 -11.60 -11.52
CA TRP A 126 11.91 -12.06 -10.24
C TRP A 126 11.24 -13.34 -9.71
N VAL A 127 9.91 -13.44 -9.79
CA VAL A 127 9.16 -14.65 -9.40
C VAL A 127 9.66 -15.86 -10.19
N LEU A 128 9.82 -15.71 -11.51
CA LEU A 128 10.30 -16.78 -12.39
C LEU A 128 11.74 -17.18 -12.09
N LEU A 129 12.63 -16.23 -11.78
CA LEU A 129 14.01 -16.56 -11.40
C LEU A 129 14.08 -17.33 -10.08
N ILE A 130 13.29 -16.93 -9.08
CA ILE A 130 13.26 -17.65 -7.80
C ILE A 130 12.68 -19.06 -8.00
N ALA A 131 11.58 -19.19 -8.75
CA ALA A 131 11.02 -20.48 -9.11
C ALA A 131 12.01 -21.35 -9.91
N ALA A 132 12.78 -20.75 -10.83
CA ALA A 132 13.80 -21.45 -11.61
C ALA A 132 14.90 -22.05 -10.73
N ILE A 133 15.37 -21.28 -9.73
CA ILE A 133 16.37 -21.77 -8.77
C ILE A 133 15.79 -22.90 -7.93
N LEU A 134 14.56 -22.72 -7.44
CA LEU A 134 13.90 -23.71 -6.57
C LEU A 134 13.54 -25.02 -7.29
N GLN A 135 13.21 -24.96 -8.58
CA GLN A 135 12.85 -26.13 -9.40
C GLN A 135 14.00 -26.62 -10.30
N PHE A 136 15.19 -26.00 -10.21
CA PHE A 136 16.31 -26.23 -11.12
C PHE A 136 15.92 -26.15 -12.62
N SER A 137 14.96 -25.29 -12.95
CA SER A 137 14.37 -25.19 -14.29
C SER A 137 15.05 -24.10 -15.13
N VAL A 138 15.80 -24.52 -16.14
CA VAL A 138 16.50 -23.62 -17.06
C VAL A 138 15.51 -22.76 -17.86
N LEU A 139 14.37 -23.31 -18.28
CA LEU A 139 13.37 -22.58 -19.08
C LEU A 139 12.77 -21.41 -18.29
N LEU A 140 12.41 -21.62 -17.02
CA LEU A 140 11.93 -20.56 -16.15
C LEU A 140 13.02 -19.49 -15.92
N GLY A 141 14.28 -19.93 -15.78
CA GLY A 141 15.43 -19.05 -15.61
C GLY A 141 15.64 -18.13 -16.82
N LEU A 142 15.59 -18.69 -18.02
CA LEU A 142 15.69 -17.93 -19.27
C LEU A 142 14.53 -16.94 -19.45
N ALA A 143 13.29 -17.37 -19.18
CA ALA A 143 12.12 -16.51 -19.26
C ALA A 143 12.18 -15.35 -18.26
N GLY A 144 12.54 -15.63 -17.00
CA GLY A 144 12.71 -14.61 -15.97
C GLY A 144 13.81 -13.61 -16.31
N THR A 145 14.95 -14.12 -16.80
CA THR A 145 16.09 -13.29 -17.24
C THR A 145 15.71 -12.41 -18.43
N ALA A 146 15.02 -12.95 -19.44
CA ALA A 146 14.55 -12.20 -20.58
C ALA A 146 13.59 -11.06 -20.18
N LEU A 147 12.68 -11.29 -19.23
CA LEU A 147 11.79 -10.25 -18.70
C LEU A 147 12.54 -9.16 -17.95
N LEU A 148 13.55 -9.51 -17.15
CA LEU A 148 14.36 -8.52 -16.44
C LEU A 148 15.25 -7.71 -17.39
N ILE A 149 15.86 -8.35 -18.39
CA ILE A 149 16.62 -7.66 -19.44
C ILE A 149 15.69 -6.72 -20.20
N PHE A 150 14.51 -7.19 -20.60
CA PHE A 150 13.51 -6.35 -21.26
C PHE A 150 13.16 -5.15 -20.39
N SER A 151 12.86 -5.35 -19.10
CA SER A 151 12.57 -4.26 -18.16
C SER A 151 13.74 -3.28 -17.99
N ALA A 152 14.97 -3.77 -17.94
CA ALA A 152 16.17 -2.95 -17.81
C ALA A 152 16.43 -2.12 -19.08
N VAL A 153 16.31 -2.73 -20.26
CA VAL A 153 16.43 -2.05 -21.56
C VAL A 153 15.33 -1.00 -21.71
N GLU A 154 14.10 -1.34 -21.33
CA GLU A 154 12.94 -0.45 -21.35
C GLU A 154 13.15 0.77 -20.44
N CYS A 155 13.72 0.57 -19.25
CA CYS A 155 14.18 1.63 -18.36
C CYS A 155 15.35 2.45 -18.93
N GLY A 156 16.28 1.81 -19.66
CA GLY A 156 17.47 2.44 -20.24
C GLY A 156 17.19 3.32 -21.47
N LEU A 157 16.06 3.09 -22.15
CA LEU A 157 15.61 3.86 -23.32
C LEU A 157 15.00 5.23 -22.96
N LEU A 158 15.67 5.95 -22.05
CA LEU A 158 15.37 7.31 -21.63
C LEU A 158 15.60 8.25 -22.81
N ARG A 159 14.57 9.05 -23.16
CA ARG A 159 14.73 10.21 -24.02
C ARG A 159 14.38 11.48 -23.25
N MET A 160 15.20 12.49 -23.42
CA MET A 160 14.92 13.85 -22.98
C MET A 160 13.83 14.43 -23.89
N SER A 161 12.71 14.85 -23.30
CA SER A 161 11.67 15.66 -23.94
C SER A 161 11.77 17.09 -23.38
N PRO A 162 11.34 18.13 -24.10
CA PRO A 162 11.23 19.49 -23.56
C PRO A 162 10.44 19.54 -22.24
N ASP A 163 9.47 18.63 -22.08
CA ASP A 163 8.59 18.55 -20.91
C ASP A 163 9.12 17.66 -19.77
N GLY A 164 10.27 16.98 -19.95
CA GLY A 164 10.86 16.11 -18.92
C GLY A 164 11.53 14.83 -19.45
N LYS A 165 11.93 13.93 -18.54
CA LYS A 165 12.52 12.63 -18.91
C LYS A 165 11.40 11.63 -19.21
N THR A 166 11.47 10.96 -20.36
CA THR A 166 10.50 9.95 -20.77
C THR A 166 11.20 8.61 -21.04
N SER A 167 10.83 7.58 -20.29
CA SER A 167 11.14 6.18 -20.62
C SER A 167 10.25 5.69 -21.78
N TRP A 168 10.43 4.44 -22.23
CA TRP A 168 9.59 3.88 -23.29
C TRP A 168 8.14 3.67 -22.83
N HIS A 169 7.92 3.15 -21.61
CA HIS A 169 6.59 3.00 -21.01
C HIS A 169 5.90 4.35 -20.80
N ASP A 170 6.66 5.40 -20.50
CA ASP A 170 6.16 6.77 -20.39
C ASP A 170 5.52 7.22 -21.70
N ARG A 171 6.23 7.03 -22.81
CA ARG A 171 5.72 7.37 -24.15
C ARG A 171 4.50 6.54 -24.55
N LYS A 172 4.52 5.23 -24.27
CA LYS A 172 3.38 4.34 -24.58
C LYS A 172 2.13 4.66 -23.78
N THR A 173 2.29 5.21 -22.58
CA THR A 173 1.16 5.57 -21.69
C THR A 173 0.79 7.04 -21.77
N GLY A 174 1.51 7.84 -22.56
CA GLY A 174 1.33 9.30 -22.66
C GLY A 174 1.67 10.04 -21.37
N SER A 175 2.59 9.50 -20.57
CA SER A 175 3.03 10.06 -19.31
C SER A 175 4.47 10.60 -19.39
N VAL A 176 4.81 11.54 -18.53
CA VAL A 176 6.12 12.17 -18.42
C VAL A 176 6.49 12.28 -16.95
N VAL A 177 7.76 12.01 -16.62
CA VAL A 177 8.31 12.21 -15.28
C VAL A 177 8.99 13.57 -15.22
N VAL A 178 8.45 14.45 -14.38
CA VAL A 178 8.96 15.81 -14.17
C VAL A 178 9.51 15.92 -12.76
N SER A 179 10.76 16.40 -12.64
CA SER A 179 11.31 16.82 -11.35
C SER A 179 10.65 18.13 -10.94
N LYS A 180 9.94 18.14 -9.81
CA LYS A 180 9.48 19.41 -9.24
C LYS A 180 10.59 19.99 -8.38
N THR A 181 10.95 21.22 -8.66
CA THR A 181 11.69 22.08 -7.74
C THR A 181 10.96 22.19 -6.40
N TRP A 182 11.72 22.25 -5.30
CA TRP A 182 11.17 22.33 -3.93
C TRP A 182 10.16 23.48 -3.75
N THR A 183 10.38 24.59 -4.45
CA THR A 183 9.51 25.77 -4.52
C THR A 183 8.13 25.46 -5.13
N GLU A 184 8.06 24.71 -6.24
CA GLU A 184 6.81 24.22 -6.82
C GLU A 184 6.04 23.32 -5.84
N GLN A 185 6.75 22.52 -5.04
CA GLN A 185 6.14 21.64 -4.04
C GLN A 185 5.53 22.41 -2.88
N LEU A 186 6.25 23.39 -2.34
CA LEU A 186 5.76 24.27 -1.27
C LEU A 186 4.55 25.09 -1.72
N ARG A 187 4.55 25.56 -2.97
CA ARG A 187 3.42 26.29 -3.55
C ARG A 187 2.17 25.41 -3.67
N GLN A 188 2.31 24.19 -4.17
CA GLN A 188 1.18 23.25 -4.22
C GLN A 188 0.69 22.81 -2.84
N ALA A 189 1.59 22.65 -1.87
CA ALA A 189 1.21 22.34 -0.49
C ALA A 189 0.40 23.50 0.14
N ARG A 190 0.84 24.75 -0.09
CA ARG A 190 0.08 25.95 0.33
C ARG A 190 -1.28 26.04 -0.34
N GLU A 191 -1.37 25.83 -1.65
CA GLU A 191 -2.64 25.86 -2.39
C GLU A 191 -3.61 24.76 -1.93
N PHE A 192 -3.08 23.59 -1.52
CA PHE A 192 -3.90 22.51 -0.96
C PHE A 192 -4.36 22.84 0.46
N GLN A 193 -3.48 23.36 1.32
CA GLN A 193 -3.86 23.86 2.64
C GLN A 193 -4.90 24.97 2.56
N GLN A 194 -4.73 25.92 1.64
CA GLN A 194 -5.70 27.00 1.41
C GLN A 194 -7.05 26.45 0.97
N ARG A 195 -7.09 25.53 -0.01
CA ARG A 195 -8.35 24.89 -0.42
C ARG A 195 -9.02 24.07 0.68
N ALA A 196 -8.22 23.39 1.52
CA ALA A 196 -8.75 22.66 2.67
C ALA A 196 -9.30 23.61 3.74
N LEU A 197 -8.63 24.75 3.96
CA LEU A 197 -9.09 25.80 4.86
C LEU A 197 -10.36 26.48 4.33
N ASP A 198 -10.42 26.81 3.05
CA ASP A 198 -11.60 27.41 2.42
C ASP A 198 -12.79 26.43 2.43
N GLY A 199 -12.54 25.14 2.17
CA GLY A 199 -13.53 24.07 2.30
C GLY A 199 -13.99 23.86 3.74
N GLY A 200 -13.08 23.92 4.70
CA GLY A 200 -13.40 23.85 6.12
C GLY A 200 -14.19 25.06 6.61
N MET A 201 -13.85 26.26 6.15
CA MET A 201 -14.58 27.51 6.46
C MET A 201 -15.98 27.52 5.85
N THR A 202 -16.15 27.03 4.63
CA THR A 202 -17.48 26.91 4.01
C THR A 202 -18.34 25.87 4.71
N PHE A 203 -17.77 24.72 5.08
CA PHE A 203 -18.47 23.71 5.88
C PHE A 203 -18.83 24.24 7.28
N ALA A 204 -17.90 24.92 7.96
CA ALA A 204 -18.15 25.52 9.27
C ALA A 204 -19.23 26.61 9.19
N ARG A 205 -19.25 27.40 8.10
CA ARG A 205 -20.29 28.40 7.85
C ARG A 205 -21.66 27.77 7.60
N GLN A 206 -21.72 26.70 6.80
CA GLN A 206 -22.96 25.92 6.62
C GLN A 206 -23.44 25.28 7.92
N ALA A 207 -22.52 24.76 8.73
CA ALA A 207 -22.85 24.19 10.03
C ALA A 207 -23.35 25.28 11.01
N TRP A 208 -22.78 26.48 10.96
CA TRP A 208 -23.22 27.63 11.75
C TRP A 208 -24.59 28.16 11.31
N GLU A 209 -24.86 28.12 10.00
CA GLU A 209 -26.14 28.47 9.40
C GLU A 209 -27.20 27.37 9.56
N ALA A 210 -26.83 26.18 10.07
CA ALA A 210 -27.78 25.10 10.30
C ALA A 210 -28.83 25.51 11.35
N PRO A 211 -30.14 25.27 11.12
CA PRO A 211 -31.21 25.69 12.03
C PRO A 211 -31.02 25.16 13.46
N GLN A 212 -30.48 23.95 13.58
CA GLN A 212 -30.20 23.30 14.88
C GLN A 212 -29.15 24.05 15.69
N VAL A 213 -28.09 24.55 15.04
CA VAL A 213 -27.00 25.31 15.70
C VAL A 213 -27.49 26.70 16.08
N GLN A 214 -28.32 27.33 15.24
CA GLN A 214 -28.96 28.60 15.58
C GLN A 214 -29.91 28.47 16.77
N GLN A 215 -30.73 27.42 16.82
CA GLN A 215 -31.60 27.13 17.97
C GLN A 215 -30.78 26.90 19.26
N LEU A 216 -29.69 26.13 19.18
CA LEU A 216 -28.78 25.90 20.31
C LEU A 216 -28.13 27.20 20.80
N SER A 217 -27.73 28.07 19.87
CA SER A 217 -27.14 29.37 20.21
C SER A 217 -28.15 30.30 20.90
N GLN A 218 -29.40 30.31 20.45
CA GLN A 218 -30.49 31.08 21.07
C GLN A 218 -30.83 30.54 22.46
N GLN A 219 -30.88 29.21 22.62
CA GLN A 219 -31.13 28.56 23.90
C GLN A 219 -29.99 28.82 24.90
N ALA A 220 -28.74 28.79 24.44
CA ALA A 220 -27.58 29.13 25.26
C ALA A 220 -27.61 30.59 25.69
N GLN A 221 -27.95 31.53 24.80
CA GLN A 221 -28.11 32.95 25.13
C GLN A 221 -29.21 33.18 26.17
N ALA A 222 -30.37 32.53 26.01
CA ALA A 222 -31.46 32.59 26.97
C ALA A 222 -31.04 32.05 28.35
N THR A 223 -30.32 30.94 28.38
CA THR A 223 -29.79 30.34 29.63
C THR A 223 -28.80 31.27 30.32
N PHE A 224 -27.91 31.91 29.56
CA PHE A 224 -26.95 32.88 30.08
C PHE A 224 -27.64 34.13 30.66
N GLN A 225 -28.67 34.65 30.00
CA GLN A 225 -29.44 35.78 30.51
C GLN A 225 -30.15 35.41 31.81
N GLN A 226 -30.76 34.21 31.87
CA GLN A 226 -31.43 33.72 33.07
C GLN A 226 -30.45 33.54 34.24
N MET A 227 -29.25 33.00 34.01
CA MET A 227 -28.22 32.92 35.05
C MET A 227 -27.77 34.29 35.53
N ARG A 228 -27.61 35.24 34.61
CA ARG A 228 -27.20 36.62 34.94
C ARG A 228 -28.24 37.33 35.80
N GLU A 229 -29.52 37.15 35.50
CA GLU A 229 -30.62 37.69 36.30
C GLU A 229 -30.70 37.04 37.68
N ARG A 230 -30.57 35.72 37.77
CA ARG A 230 -30.49 35.02 39.06
C ARG A 230 -29.31 35.48 39.90
N GLY A 231 -28.14 35.68 39.29
CA GLY A 231 -26.97 36.24 39.97
C GLY A 231 -27.23 37.64 40.52
N ARG A 232 -27.88 38.52 39.74
CA ARG A 232 -28.27 39.86 40.23
C ARG A 232 -29.29 39.80 41.37
N GLN A 233 -30.23 38.87 41.32
CA GLN A 233 -31.23 38.69 42.38
C GLN A 233 -30.61 38.13 43.67
N ALA A 234 -29.65 37.21 43.57
CA ALA A 234 -28.91 36.69 44.71
C ALA A 234 -28.12 37.81 45.41
N ILE A 235 -27.40 38.64 44.64
CA ILE A 235 -26.65 39.79 45.18
C ILE A 235 -27.60 40.78 45.89
N ARG A 236 -28.77 41.08 45.30
CA ARG A 236 -29.76 41.95 45.96
C ARG A 236 -30.30 41.36 47.27
N ARG A 237 -30.54 40.05 47.33
CA ARG A 237 -31.00 39.39 48.56
C ARG A 237 -29.94 39.38 49.65
N ASP A 238 -28.68 39.19 49.30
CA ASP A 238 -27.57 39.27 50.25
C ASP A 238 -27.39 40.70 50.78
N ASP A 239 -27.53 41.71 49.91
CA ASP A 239 -27.51 43.13 50.31
C ASP A 239 -28.69 43.51 51.23
N GLU A 240 -29.87 42.92 51.01
CA GLU A 240 -31.05 43.12 51.87
C GLU A 240 -30.93 42.38 53.21
N GLN A 241 -30.31 41.20 53.26
CA GLN A 241 -30.05 40.48 54.52
C GLN A 241 -28.94 41.12 55.37
N ASN A 242 -27.94 41.75 54.75
CA ASN A 242 -26.90 42.50 55.47
C ASN A 242 -27.34 43.90 55.92
N ARG A 243 -28.50 44.39 55.46
CA ARG A 243 -29.17 45.58 55.99
C ARG A 243 -30.18 45.15 57.06
N GLY A 244 -29.67 44.69 58.21
CA GLY A 244 -30.49 44.53 59.40
C GLY A 244 -31.13 45.86 59.86
N PRO A 245 -32.23 45.80 60.64
CA PRO A 245 -32.98 46.97 61.11
C PRO A 245 -32.16 47.96 61.94
#